data_AF-A0A945CNP2-F1
#
_entry.id   AF-A0A945CNP2-F1
#
_cell.length_a   1.000
_cell.length_b   1.000
_cell.length_c   1.000
_cell.angle_alpha   90.00
_cell.angle_beta   90.00
_cell.angle_gamma   90.00
#
_symmetry.space_group_name_H-M   'P 1'
#
loop_
_entity.id
_entity.type
_entity.pdbx_description
1 polymer ?
#
loop_
_entity_poly.entity_id
_entity_poly.type
_entity_poly.pdbx_seq_one_letter_code
_entity_poly.pdbx_strand_id
1 'polypeptide(L)'
;MLSDRELFESLDLDLPDLATVKKAVAEGDTERATQALGAHIRNREALKWLTLASERPQPSKSADDFPDALKLLDHEFTYGFHGAPSYTAQFGETIDWSANPSEGEYKTHLWNESLNRHFHFAKLVDAYWETGDVRFVEGLVRDWLDWIEH
;
A
#
# COMPACT_ATOMS: atom_id res chain seq x y z
N MET A 1 2.84 -5.33 -15.31
CA MET A 1 2.41 -6.11 -14.12
C MET A 1 2.73 -7.57 -14.33
N LEU A 2 3.15 -8.26 -13.27
CA LEU A 2 3.44 -9.68 -13.28
C LEU A 2 2.11 -10.48 -13.22
N SER A 3 1.97 -11.53 -14.04
CA SER A 3 0.78 -12.38 -14.08
C SER A 3 0.71 -13.35 -12.90
N ASP A 4 -0.48 -13.84 -12.54
CA ASP A 4 -0.64 -14.84 -11.47
C ASP A 4 0.26 -16.07 -11.68
N ARG A 5 0.43 -16.50 -12.93
CA ARG A 5 1.34 -17.60 -13.28
C ARG A 5 2.78 -17.26 -12.92
N GLU A 6 3.28 -16.12 -13.38
CA GLU A 6 4.64 -15.67 -13.08
C GLU A 6 4.84 -15.47 -11.56
N LEU A 7 3.78 -15.11 -10.83
CA LEU A 7 3.82 -15.01 -9.36
C LEU A 7 4.07 -16.38 -8.76
N PHE A 8 3.26 -17.38 -9.10
CA PHE A 8 3.44 -18.72 -8.54
C PHE A 8 4.75 -19.37 -8.98
N GLU A 9 5.25 -19.08 -10.18
CA GLU A 9 6.56 -19.52 -10.66
C GLU A 9 7.73 -18.87 -9.88
N SER A 10 7.51 -17.69 -9.28
CA SER A 10 8.52 -17.01 -8.46
C SER A 10 8.58 -17.50 -7.00
N LEU A 11 7.61 -18.32 -6.57
CA LEU A 11 7.51 -18.81 -5.18
C LEU A 11 8.14 -20.20 -5.02
N ASP A 12 8.77 -20.44 -3.88
CA ASP A 12 9.18 -21.79 -3.46
C ASP A 12 7.97 -22.57 -2.92
N LEU A 13 7.21 -23.18 -3.83
CA LEU A 13 6.01 -23.95 -3.51
C LEU A 13 6.31 -25.28 -2.79
N ASP A 14 7.58 -25.68 -2.67
CA ASP A 14 7.98 -26.87 -1.92
C ASP A 14 8.02 -26.64 -0.40
N LEU A 15 7.90 -25.39 0.05
CA LEU A 15 7.72 -25.07 1.46
C LEU A 15 6.45 -25.74 2.02
N PRO A 16 6.51 -26.45 3.16
CA PRO A 16 5.37 -27.16 3.73
C PRO A 16 4.12 -26.29 3.94
N ASP A 17 4.32 -25.03 4.36
CA ASP A 17 3.23 -24.09 4.65
C ASP A 17 2.50 -23.61 3.39
N LEU A 18 3.04 -23.89 2.20
CA LEU A 18 2.45 -23.55 0.90
C LEU A 18 1.83 -24.77 0.20
N ALA A 19 1.70 -25.92 0.86
CA ALA A 19 1.15 -27.14 0.24
C ALA A 19 -0.25 -26.93 -0.40
N THR A 20 -1.11 -26.12 0.22
CA THR A 20 -2.44 -25.78 -0.32
C THR A 20 -2.32 -24.93 -1.60
N VAL A 21 -1.37 -23.98 -1.64
CA VAL A 21 -1.09 -23.16 -2.81
C VAL A 21 -0.56 -24.04 -3.94
N LYS A 22 0.44 -24.88 -3.64
CA LYS A 22 1.03 -25.84 -4.60
C LYS A 22 -0.02 -26.72 -5.26
N LYS A 23 -0.95 -27.27 -4.46
CA LYS A 23 -2.04 -28.10 -4.97
C LYS A 23 -2.95 -27.32 -5.93
N ALA A 24 -3.38 -26.13 -5.56
CA ALA A 24 -4.26 -25.31 -6.40
C ALA A 24 -3.58 -24.90 -7.72
N VAL A 25 -2.29 -24.52 -7.67
CA VAL A 25 -1.49 -24.22 -8.86
C VAL A 25 -1.38 -25.44 -9.79
N ALA A 26 -1.13 -26.63 -9.25
CA ALA A 26 -1.05 -27.87 -10.05
C ALA A 26 -2.39 -28.26 -10.69
N GLU A 27 -3.51 -27.89 -10.06
CA GLU A 27 -4.87 -28.09 -10.58
C GLU A 27 -5.27 -27.02 -11.63
N GLY A 28 -4.45 -25.97 -11.83
CA GLY A 28 -4.77 -24.84 -12.70
C GLY A 28 -5.84 -23.90 -12.12
N ASP A 29 -6.13 -24.01 -10.82
CA ASP A 29 -7.15 -23.22 -10.12
C ASP A 29 -6.50 -21.96 -9.53
N THR A 30 -6.32 -20.96 -10.39
CA THR A 30 -5.67 -19.69 -10.05
C THR A 30 -6.39 -18.95 -8.94
N GLU A 31 -7.73 -18.90 -8.96
CA GLU A 31 -8.51 -18.20 -7.94
C GLU A 31 -8.25 -18.81 -6.56
N ARG A 32 -8.33 -20.14 -6.46
CA ARG A 32 -8.05 -20.85 -5.21
C ARG A 32 -6.60 -20.71 -4.78
N ALA A 33 -5.65 -20.69 -5.72
CA ALA A 33 -4.24 -20.48 -5.41
C ALA A 33 -3.99 -19.09 -4.79
N THR A 34 -4.58 -18.04 -5.36
CA THR A 34 -4.50 -16.67 -4.85
C THR A 34 -5.16 -16.54 -3.47
N GLN A 35 -6.34 -17.12 -3.29
CA GLN A 35 -7.01 -17.16 -1.98
C GLN A 35 -6.17 -17.89 -0.93
N ALA A 36 -5.59 -19.04 -1.28
CA ALA A 36 -4.73 -19.83 -0.39
C ALA A 36 -3.44 -19.07 -0.01
N LEU A 37 -2.80 -18.39 -0.96
CA LEU A 37 -1.60 -17.59 -0.70
C LEU A 37 -1.93 -16.42 0.23
N GLY A 38 -3.02 -15.69 -0.04
CA GLY A 38 -3.47 -14.61 0.83
C GLY A 38 -3.81 -15.10 2.24
N ALA A 39 -4.40 -16.29 2.37
CA ALA A 39 -4.66 -16.92 3.68
C ALA A 39 -3.35 -17.29 4.39
N HIS A 40 -2.36 -17.86 3.68
CA HIS A 40 -1.05 -18.17 4.25
C HIS A 40 -0.36 -16.91 4.79
N ILE A 41 -0.29 -15.82 4.00
CA ILE A 41 0.38 -14.57 4.41
C ILE A 41 -0.26 -13.96 5.67
N ARG A 42 -1.60 -14.03 5.79
CA ARG A 42 -2.32 -13.50 6.96
C ARG A 42 -2.16 -14.35 8.23
N ASN A 43 -1.95 -15.67 8.08
CA ASN A 43 -1.97 -16.62 9.18
C ASN A 43 -0.59 -17.20 9.55
N ARG A 44 0.47 -16.89 8.79
CA ARG A 44 1.83 -17.41 9.09
C ARG A 44 2.28 -16.99 10.49
N GLU A 45 2.83 -17.94 11.25
CA GLU A 45 3.30 -17.70 12.62
C GLU A 45 4.79 -17.35 12.70
N ALA A 46 5.58 -17.80 11.71
CA ALA A 46 6.98 -17.45 11.55
C ALA A 46 7.13 -16.18 10.68
N LEU A 47 8.19 -15.39 10.93
CA LEU A 47 8.41 -14.07 10.31
C LEU A 47 7.30 -13.05 10.67
N LYS A 48 7.15 -12.80 11.97
CA LYS A 48 6.31 -11.71 12.48
C LYS A 48 7.00 -10.39 12.20
N TRP A 49 6.33 -9.52 11.46
CA TRP A 49 6.73 -8.11 11.38
C TRP A 49 6.42 -7.42 12.71
N LEU A 50 6.81 -6.15 12.87
CA LEU A 50 6.62 -5.40 14.13
C LEU A 50 5.15 -5.38 14.60
N THR A 51 4.19 -5.56 13.70
CA THR A 51 2.75 -5.65 13.97
C THR A 51 2.09 -6.72 13.10
N LEU A 52 1.09 -7.42 13.65
CA LEU A 52 0.23 -8.35 12.89
C LEU A 52 -1.19 -7.82 12.78
N ALA A 53 -1.85 -8.00 11.62
CA ALA A 53 -3.24 -7.58 11.43
C ALA A 53 -4.22 -8.20 12.46
N SER A 54 -3.92 -9.39 12.96
CA SER A 54 -4.67 -10.07 14.03
C SER A 54 -4.53 -9.41 15.40
N GLU A 55 -3.52 -8.57 15.60
CA GLU A 55 -3.26 -7.82 16.83
C GLU A 55 -3.89 -6.43 16.80
N ARG A 56 -4.58 -6.06 15.71
CA ARG A 56 -5.23 -4.76 15.57
C ARG A 56 -6.30 -4.58 16.66
N PRO A 57 -6.27 -3.47 17.41
CA PRO A 57 -7.31 -3.20 18.40
C PRO A 57 -8.67 -3.03 17.72
N GLN A 58 -9.73 -3.19 18.51
CA GLN A 58 -11.06 -2.82 18.02
C GLN A 58 -11.07 -1.33 17.67
N PRO A 59 -11.65 -0.95 16.51
CA PRO A 59 -11.76 0.45 16.14
C PRO A 59 -12.38 1.30 17.24
N SER A 60 -11.70 2.39 17.56
CA SER A 60 -12.19 3.37 18.56
C SER A 60 -12.27 4.79 18.00
N LYS A 61 -11.79 5.00 16.78
CA LYS A 61 -11.80 6.27 16.06
C LYS A 61 -12.64 6.15 14.80
N SER A 62 -13.04 7.31 14.28
CA SER A 62 -13.74 7.48 13.01
C SER A 62 -12.79 7.99 11.92
N ALA A 63 -13.20 7.93 10.66
CA ALA A 63 -12.42 8.47 9.55
C ALA A 63 -12.15 9.98 9.69
N ASP A 64 -13.09 10.73 10.28
CA ASP A 64 -12.99 12.18 10.48
C ASP A 64 -11.86 12.58 11.45
N ASP A 65 -11.39 11.64 12.27
CA ASP A 65 -10.22 11.83 13.14
C ASP A 65 -8.89 11.83 12.35
N PHE A 66 -8.93 11.51 11.05
CA PHE A 66 -7.78 11.41 10.15
C PHE A 66 -7.94 12.30 8.90
N PRO A 67 -8.07 13.64 9.05
CA PRO A 67 -8.29 14.54 7.92
C PRO A 67 -7.16 14.50 6.89
N ASP A 68 -5.92 14.27 7.32
CA ASP A 68 -4.80 14.07 6.39
C ASP A 68 -4.99 12.83 5.52
N ALA A 69 -5.47 11.72 6.08
CA ALA A 69 -5.70 10.50 5.31
C ALA A 69 -6.87 10.66 4.33
N LEU A 70 -7.92 11.39 4.73
CA LEU A 70 -9.03 11.73 3.84
C LEU A 70 -8.56 12.56 2.63
N LYS A 71 -7.69 13.55 2.85
CA LYS A 71 -7.06 14.32 1.76
C LYS A 71 -6.27 13.45 0.79
N LEU A 72 -5.57 12.43 1.29
CA LEU A 72 -4.86 11.48 0.44
C LEU A 72 -5.81 10.66 -0.44
N LEU A 73 -7.00 10.31 0.04
CA LEU A 73 -8.00 9.63 -0.78
C LEU A 73 -8.44 10.48 -1.99
N ASP A 74 -8.41 11.80 -1.83
CA ASP A 74 -8.68 12.81 -2.85
C ASP A 74 -7.42 13.31 -3.59
N HIS A 75 -6.28 12.62 -3.43
CA HIS A 75 -4.97 12.95 -4.02
C HIS A 75 -4.44 14.36 -3.72
N GLU A 76 -4.78 14.92 -2.56
CA GLU A 76 -4.15 16.13 -2.02
C GLU A 76 -2.95 15.74 -1.14
N PHE A 77 -1.75 15.78 -1.70
CA PHE A 77 -0.54 15.28 -1.05
C PHE A 77 0.32 16.43 -0.53
N THR A 78 0.50 16.48 0.79
CA THR A 78 1.36 17.47 1.44
C THR A 78 2.63 16.83 1.99
N TYR A 79 3.78 17.40 1.64
CA TYR A 79 5.07 16.98 2.16
C TYR A 79 5.88 18.19 2.64
N GLY A 80 6.51 18.05 3.81
CA GLY A 80 7.35 19.08 4.43
C GLY A 80 8.78 18.59 4.66
N PHE A 81 9.75 19.48 4.41
CA PHE A 81 11.15 19.24 4.72
C PHE A 81 11.58 20.03 5.95
N HIS A 82 12.53 19.50 6.72
CA HIS A 82 13.10 20.28 7.82
C HIS A 82 13.85 21.49 7.27
N GLY A 83 13.43 22.70 7.68
CA GLY A 83 14.04 23.95 7.24
C GLY A 83 13.53 24.52 5.92
N ALA A 84 12.49 23.92 5.31
CA ALA A 84 11.79 24.49 4.16
C ALA A 84 10.27 24.48 4.39
N PRO A 85 9.50 25.37 3.75
CA PRO A 85 8.05 25.31 3.86
C PRO A 85 7.50 24.02 3.23
N SER A 86 6.30 23.62 3.67
CA SER A 86 5.62 22.43 3.12
C SER A 86 5.03 22.73 1.75
N TYR A 87 5.02 21.72 0.88
CA TYR A 87 4.40 21.82 -0.44
C TYR A 87 3.21 20.86 -0.53
N THR A 88 2.14 21.32 -1.16
CA THR A 88 0.94 20.51 -1.44
C THR A 88 0.76 20.36 -2.95
N ALA A 89 0.67 19.13 -3.43
CA ALA A 89 0.21 18.81 -4.77
C ALA A 89 -1.26 18.38 -4.71
N GLN A 90 -2.05 18.78 -5.71
CA GLN A 90 -3.36 18.20 -5.97
C GLN A 90 -3.25 17.46 -7.30
N PHE A 91 -3.46 16.14 -7.27
CA PHE A 91 -3.53 15.35 -8.50
C PHE A 91 -4.97 15.13 -8.95
N GLY A 92 -5.12 14.69 -10.20
CA GLY A 92 -6.41 14.30 -10.76
C GLY A 92 -6.73 12.84 -10.43
N GLU A 93 -7.37 12.15 -11.35
CA GLU A 93 -7.66 10.71 -11.22
C GLU A 93 -6.38 9.86 -11.15
N THR A 94 -5.34 10.26 -11.88
CA THR A 94 -4.01 9.64 -11.85
C THR A 94 -2.99 10.53 -11.17
N ILE A 95 -2.02 9.92 -10.50
CA ILE A 95 -0.93 10.63 -9.85
C ILE A 95 0.19 10.83 -10.89
N ASP A 96 0.67 12.06 -11.04
CA ASP A 96 1.91 12.29 -11.78
C ASP A 96 3.10 11.90 -10.90
N TRP A 97 3.54 10.65 -11.02
CA TRP A 97 4.67 10.10 -10.26
C TRP A 97 6.02 10.75 -10.61
N SER A 98 6.07 11.53 -11.71
CA SER A 98 7.21 12.36 -12.10
C SER A 98 7.14 13.78 -11.53
N ALA A 99 6.04 14.13 -10.86
CA ALA A 99 5.82 15.48 -10.35
C ALA A 99 6.95 15.92 -9.44
N ASN A 100 7.40 17.14 -9.67
CA ASN A 100 8.39 17.79 -8.85
C ASN A 100 8.22 19.31 -8.94
N PRO A 101 8.23 20.06 -7.83
CA PRO A 101 8.25 21.51 -7.92
C PRO A 101 9.52 21.98 -8.66
N SER A 102 9.34 22.69 -9.77
CA SER A 102 10.45 23.16 -10.61
C SER A 102 10.87 24.61 -10.30
N GLU A 103 10.07 25.34 -9.51
CA GLU A 103 10.22 26.75 -9.18
C GLU A 103 9.91 27.04 -7.70
N GLY A 104 10.36 28.20 -7.22
CA GLY A 104 10.11 28.67 -5.85
C GLY A 104 10.94 27.98 -4.76
N GLU A 105 10.61 28.30 -3.50
CA GLU A 105 11.31 27.79 -2.30
C GLU A 105 11.17 26.27 -2.10
N TYR A 106 10.28 25.64 -2.88
CA TYR A 106 9.98 24.21 -2.85
C TYR A 106 10.74 23.41 -3.90
N LYS A 107 11.54 24.07 -4.76
CA LYS A 107 12.32 23.39 -5.79
C LYS A 107 13.39 22.50 -5.17
N THR A 108 13.13 21.20 -5.13
CA THR A 108 14.07 20.20 -4.65
C THR A 108 13.82 18.87 -5.35
N HIS A 109 14.86 18.06 -5.58
CA HIS A 109 14.67 16.67 -6.04
C HIS A 109 14.00 15.79 -4.97
N LEU A 110 14.07 16.24 -3.71
CA LEU A 110 13.63 15.46 -2.57
C LEU A 110 12.12 15.23 -2.53
N TRP A 111 11.32 16.04 -3.23
CA TRP A 111 9.88 15.80 -3.31
C TRP A 111 9.64 14.62 -4.23
N ASN A 112 10.00 14.66 -5.51
CA ASN A 112 9.84 13.50 -6.38
C ASN A 112 10.38 12.18 -5.77
N GLU A 113 11.55 12.22 -5.12
CA GLU A 113 12.05 11.05 -4.40
C GLU A 113 11.15 10.62 -3.23
N SER A 114 10.63 11.56 -2.45
CA SER A 114 9.72 11.25 -1.34
C SER A 114 8.39 10.70 -1.84
N LEU A 115 7.88 11.19 -2.99
CA LEU A 115 6.69 10.63 -3.65
C LEU A 115 6.87 9.14 -3.91
N ASN A 116 7.99 8.79 -4.53
CA ASN A 116 8.35 7.43 -4.91
C ASN A 116 8.88 6.57 -3.75
N ARG A 117 9.07 7.17 -2.56
CA ARG A 117 9.20 6.46 -1.27
C ARG A 117 7.86 6.29 -0.56
N HIS A 118 6.76 6.71 -1.19
CA HIS A 118 5.38 6.53 -0.75
C HIS A 118 5.11 7.01 0.68
N PHE A 119 5.58 8.21 1.05
CA PHE A 119 5.37 8.75 2.41
C PHE A 119 3.90 8.78 2.86
N HIS A 120 2.97 8.81 1.91
CA HIS A 120 1.54 8.92 2.17
C HIS A 120 0.91 7.57 2.55
N PHE A 121 1.49 6.43 2.15
CA PHE A 121 0.94 5.10 2.46
C PHE A 121 0.89 4.84 3.97
N ALA A 122 1.88 5.27 4.73
CA ALA A 122 1.88 5.11 6.18
C ALA A 122 0.65 5.77 6.83
N LYS A 123 0.23 6.96 6.36
CA LYS A 123 -0.95 7.66 6.88
C LYS A 123 -2.25 6.91 6.59
N LEU A 124 -2.37 6.29 5.41
CA LEU A 124 -3.52 5.45 5.06
C LEU A 124 -3.55 4.17 5.91
N VAL A 125 -2.40 3.53 6.12
CA VAL A 125 -2.28 2.35 6.99
C VAL A 125 -2.66 2.69 8.43
N ASP A 126 -2.17 3.80 8.98
CA ASP A 126 -2.48 4.25 10.34
C ASP A 126 -3.98 4.52 10.51
N ALA A 127 -4.60 5.21 9.54
CA ALA A 127 -6.02 5.49 9.56
C ALA A 127 -6.86 4.20 9.50
N TYR A 128 -6.52 3.26 8.61
CA TYR A 128 -7.15 1.94 8.58
C TYR A 128 -6.95 1.17 9.90
N TRP A 129 -5.74 1.21 10.45
CA TRP A 129 -5.41 0.48 11.67
C TRP A 129 -6.35 0.89 12.82
N GLU A 130 -6.54 2.20 12.98
CA GLU A 130 -7.28 2.82 14.08
C GLU A 130 -8.81 2.83 13.89
N THR A 131 -9.28 2.86 12.65
CA THR A 131 -10.72 3.01 12.31
C THR A 131 -11.35 1.73 11.76
N GLY A 132 -10.56 0.84 11.17
CA GLY A 132 -11.06 -0.27 10.36
C GLY A 132 -11.80 0.14 9.08
N ASP A 133 -11.76 1.42 8.69
CA ASP A 133 -12.42 1.91 7.48
C ASP A 133 -11.68 1.44 6.24
N VAL A 134 -12.34 0.60 5.44
CA VAL A 134 -11.72 -0.10 4.30
C VAL A 134 -11.26 0.86 3.21
N ARG A 135 -11.87 2.07 3.13
CA ARG A 135 -11.57 3.05 2.10
C ARG A 135 -10.09 3.47 2.10
N PHE A 136 -9.44 3.48 3.27
CA PHE A 136 -8.02 3.79 3.37
C PHE A 136 -7.13 2.70 2.75
N VAL A 137 -7.52 1.42 2.86
CA VAL A 137 -6.81 0.31 2.21
C VAL A 137 -7.08 0.30 0.72
N GLU A 138 -8.33 0.56 0.31
CA GLU A 138 -8.70 0.67 -1.11
C GLU A 138 -7.93 1.80 -1.80
N GLY A 139 -7.82 2.96 -1.17
CA GLY A 139 -7.00 4.07 -1.66
C GLY A 139 -5.52 3.71 -1.79
N LEU A 140 -4.95 3.03 -0.78
CA LEU A 140 -3.56 2.57 -0.83
C LEU A 140 -3.35 1.59 -2.00
N VAL A 141 -4.23 0.61 -2.17
CA VAL A 141 -4.12 -0.38 -3.25
C VAL A 141 -4.27 0.29 -4.62
N ARG A 142 -5.21 1.21 -4.78
CA ARG A 142 -5.38 2.02 -6.00
C ARG A 142 -4.08 2.74 -6.36
N ASP A 143 -3.51 3.50 -5.42
CA ASP A 143 -2.32 4.31 -5.67
C ASP A 143 -1.07 3.45 -5.91
N TRP A 144 -0.95 2.31 -5.20
CA TRP A 144 0.15 1.36 -5.41
C TRP A 144 0.09 0.73 -6.80
N LEU A 145 -1.09 0.32 -7.26
CA LEU A 145 -1.26 -0.24 -8.60
C LEU A 145 -1.01 0.81 -9.67
N ASP A 146 -1.49 2.04 -9.50
CA ASP A 146 -1.22 3.16 -10.39
C ASP A 146 0.29 3.39 -10.57
N TRP A 147 1.06 3.35 -9.48
CA TRP A 147 2.54 3.45 -9.51
C TRP A 147 3.22 2.27 -10.23
N ILE A 148 2.71 1.04 -10.11
CA ILE A 148 3.29 -0.12 -10.82
C ILE A 148 3.09 -0.02 -12.34
N GLU A 149 2.03 0.67 -12.77
CA GLU A 149 1.63 0.76 -14.18
C GLU A 149 2.31 1.92 -14.93
N HIS A 150 2.93 2.86 -14.23
CA HIS A 150 3.52 4.10 -14.79
C HIS A 150 5.01 4.27 -14.45
#